data_AF-A0A2S8BCF1-F1
#
_entry.id   AF-A0A2S8BCF1-F1
#
_cell.length_a   1.000
_cell.length_b   1.000
_cell.length_c   1.000
_cell.angle_alpha   90.00
_cell.angle_beta   90.00
_cell.angle_gamma   90.00
#
_symmetry.space_group_name_H-M   'P 1'
#
loop_
_entity.id
_entity.type
_entity.pdbx_description
1 polymer ?
#
loop_
_entity_poly.entity_id
_entity_poly.type
_entity_poly.pdbx_seq_one_letter_code
_entity_poly.pdbx_strand_id
1 'polypeptide(L)'
;MVSSLTGQWLGPSSMAMSTAAAPYVAWMNATAAQAEQAASQAKAAATAYETAFAMTVPPPVIAANRAQLMTLIATNFLGQNTAAIAATEAQYGEMWAQDTAAMYGYAGGAAAAVRGIRAPAGPSCRRRGGC
;
A
#
# COMPACT_ATOMS: atom_id res chain seq x y z
N MET A 1 12.62 8.47 -31.76
CA MET A 1 13.99 9.04 -31.58
C MET A 1 15.09 8.21 -32.24
N VAL A 2 15.00 6.88 -32.38
CA VAL A 2 15.95 6.12 -33.25
C VAL A 2 15.57 6.21 -34.74
N SER A 3 14.27 6.21 -35.04
CA SER A 3 13.75 6.32 -36.42
C SER A 3 14.11 7.63 -37.15
N SER A 4 14.47 8.69 -36.42
CA SER A 4 14.93 9.96 -37.00
C SER A 4 16.38 9.90 -37.47
N LEU A 5 17.24 9.08 -36.83
CA LEU A 5 18.62 8.87 -37.30
C LEU A 5 18.64 8.04 -38.59
N THR A 6 17.74 7.06 -38.72
CA THR A 6 17.62 6.25 -39.95
C THR A 6 17.02 7.02 -41.13
N GLY A 7 16.39 8.18 -40.90
CA GLY A 7 15.83 9.03 -41.96
C GLY A 7 16.82 10.05 -42.54
N GLN A 8 17.90 10.37 -41.82
CA GLN A 8 18.89 11.38 -42.20
C GLN A 8 20.24 10.77 -42.60
N TRP A 9 20.58 9.60 -42.06
CA TRP A 9 21.78 8.84 -42.38
C TRP A 9 21.36 7.43 -42.78
N LEU A 10 21.18 7.19 -44.08
CA LEU A 10 20.84 5.87 -44.62
C LEU A 10 22.11 5.12 -44.98
N GLY A 11 22.40 4.02 -44.27
CA GLY A 11 23.54 3.15 -44.58
C GLY A 11 23.71 1.99 -43.59
N PRO A 12 24.63 1.04 -43.87
CA PRO A 12 24.86 -0.13 -43.02
C PRO A 12 25.19 0.22 -41.57
N SER A 13 25.91 1.32 -41.34
CA SER A 13 26.29 1.78 -40.00
C SER A 13 25.10 2.29 -39.17
N SER A 14 24.13 2.99 -39.78
CA SER A 14 22.94 3.46 -39.05
C SER A 14 21.98 2.32 -38.72
N MET A 15 21.85 1.33 -39.62
CA MET A 15 21.12 0.08 -39.33
C MET A 15 21.78 -0.75 -38.21
N ALA A 16 23.11 -0.81 -38.17
CA ALA A 16 23.83 -1.46 -37.09
C ALA A 16 23.58 -0.76 -35.74
N MET A 17 23.61 0.58 -35.73
CA MET A 17 23.32 1.38 -34.54
C MET A 17 21.87 1.24 -34.06
N SER A 18 20.88 1.25 -34.97
CA SER A 18 19.47 1.03 -34.60
C SER A 18 19.23 -0.36 -34.01
N THR A 19 19.89 -1.38 -34.56
CA THR A 19 19.82 -2.75 -34.06
C THR A 19 20.43 -2.86 -32.65
N ALA A 20 21.57 -2.21 -32.42
CA ALA A 20 22.22 -2.19 -31.10
C ALA A 20 21.38 -1.45 -30.04
N ALA A 21 20.61 -0.42 -30.44
CA ALA A 21 19.76 0.35 -29.53
C ALA A 21 18.41 -0.33 -29.19
N ALA A 22 17.94 -1.27 -30.01
CA ALA A 22 16.68 -1.97 -29.83
C ALA A 22 16.45 -2.56 -28.41
N PRO A 23 17.40 -3.28 -27.77
CA PRO A 23 17.21 -3.82 -26.42
C PRO A 23 17.06 -2.73 -25.35
N TYR A 24 17.70 -1.57 -25.52
CA TYR A 24 17.56 -0.44 -24.59
C TYR A 24 16.18 0.21 -24.70
N VAL A 25 15.68 0.40 -25.93
CA VAL A 25 14.32 0.94 -26.14
C VAL A 25 13.27 -0.01 -25.57
N ALA A 26 13.42 -1.32 -25.80
CA ALA A 26 12.53 -2.34 -25.23
C ALA A 26 12.55 -2.31 -23.69
N TRP A 27 13.73 -2.23 -23.09
CA TRP A 27 13.90 -2.10 -21.65
C TRP A 27 13.25 -0.83 -21.09
N MET A 28 13.43 0.31 -21.76
CA MET A 28 12.87 1.59 -21.33
C MET A 28 11.33 1.56 -21.34
N ASN A 29 10.73 1.00 -22.39
CA ASN A 29 9.27 0.83 -22.48
C ASN A 29 8.74 -0.10 -21.38
N ALA A 30 9.40 -1.24 -21.15
CA ALA A 30 9.03 -2.18 -20.10
C ALA A 30 9.18 -1.56 -18.70
N THR A 31 10.19 -0.71 -18.49
CA THR A 31 10.43 0.00 -17.24
C THR A 31 9.39 1.10 -17.00
N ALA A 32 9.00 1.83 -18.05
CA ALA A 32 7.93 2.82 -17.97
C ALA A 32 6.59 2.17 -17.55
N ALA A 33 6.22 1.05 -18.16
CA ALA A 33 5.02 0.30 -17.79
C ALA A 33 5.07 -0.20 -16.32
N GLN A 34 6.24 -0.66 -15.87
CA GLN A 34 6.43 -1.07 -14.46
C GLN A 34 6.34 0.12 -13.50
N ALA A 35 6.84 1.29 -13.88
CA ALA A 35 6.73 2.50 -13.07
C ALA A 35 5.28 2.96 -12.92
N GLU A 36 4.49 2.91 -14.00
CA GLU A 36 3.04 3.19 -13.96
C GLU A 36 2.31 2.22 -13.02
N GLN A 37 2.63 0.93 -13.11
CA GLN A 37 2.07 -0.08 -12.21
C GLN A 37 2.47 0.22 -10.74
N ALA A 38 3.74 0.50 -10.47
CA ALA A 38 4.21 0.83 -9.12
C ALA A 38 3.51 2.07 -8.55
N ALA A 39 3.28 3.10 -9.38
CA ALA A 39 2.55 4.30 -8.97
C ALA A 39 1.10 3.96 -8.57
N SER A 40 0.40 3.13 -9.36
CA SER A 40 -0.96 2.67 -9.00
C SER A 40 -0.99 1.89 -7.69
N GLN A 41 0.01 1.04 -7.43
CA GLN A 41 0.10 0.27 -6.19
C GLN A 41 0.43 1.14 -4.98
N ALA A 42 1.28 2.15 -5.13
CA ALA A 42 1.54 3.12 -4.09
C ALA A 42 0.27 3.88 -3.69
N LYS A 43 -0.57 4.25 -4.68
CA LYS A 43 -1.87 4.86 -4.42
C LYS A 43 -2.81 3.91 -3.67
N ALA A 44 -2.86 2.65 -4.06
CA ALA A 44 -3.65 1.63 -3.35
C ALA A 44 -3.22 1.47 -1.88
N ALA A 45 -1.91 1.50 -1.60
CA ALA A 45 -1.39 1.45 -0.24
C ALA A 45 -1.82 2.69 0.58
N ALA A 46 -1.75 3.89 -0.01
CA ALA A 46 -2.21 5.11 0.64
C ALA A 46 -3.72 5.05 0.97
N THR A 47 -4.54 4.58 0.03
CA THR A 47 -5.98 4.39 0.26
C THR A 47 -6.26 3.37 1.37
N ALA A 48 -5.50 2.28 1.45
CA ALA A 48 -5.63 1.30 2.53
C ALA A 48 -5.35 1.92 3.91
N TYR A 49 -4.30 2.75 4.01
CA TYR A 49 -3.99 3.49 5.22
C TYR A 49 -5.09 4.48 5.60
N GLU A 50 -5.55 5.30 4.67
CA GLU A 50 -6.61 6.30 4.91
C GLU A 50 -7.91 5.65 5.37
N THR A 51 -8.27 4.51 4.76
CA THR A 51 -9.46 3.74 5.15
C THR A 51 -9.33 3.22 6.58
N ALA A 52 -8.18 2.65 6.93
CA ALA A 52 -7.93 2.15 8.27
C ALA A 52 -7.95 3.28 9.31
N PHE A 53 -7.30 4.41 9.00
CA PHE A 53 -7.30 5.60 9.84
C PHE A 53 -8.72 6.14 10.09
N ALA A 54 -9.55 6.20 9.05
CA ALA A 54 -10.93 6.67 9.17
C ALA A 54 -11.83 5.69 9.96
N MET A 55 -11.53 4.39 9.93
CA MET A 55 -12.26 3.38 10.70
C MET A 55 -11.80 3.26 12.14
N THR A 56 -10.55 3.59 12.47
CA THR A 56 -10.04 3.48 13.84
C THR A 56 -10.80 4.41 14.79
N VAL A 57 -11.17 3.87 15.94
CA VAL A 57 -11.90 4.60 16.98
C VAL A 57 -11.01 5.73 17.53
N PRO A 58 -11.51 6.97 17.62
CA PRO A 58 -10.73 8.08 18.14
C PRO A 58 -10.33 7.87 19.62
N PRO A 59 -9.06 8.12 20.01
CA PRO A 59 -8.61 7.95 21.39
C PRO A 59 -9.44 8.67 22.46
N PRO A 60 -9.98 9.89 22.21
CA PRO A 60 -10.84 10.55 23.19
C PRO A 60 -12.14 9.78 23.50
N VAL A 61 -12.69 9.04 22.54
CA VAL A 61 -13.90 8.22 22.74
C VAL A 61 -13.60 7.04 23.66
N ILE A 62 -12.46 6.39 23.44
CA ILE A 62 -11.96 5.32 24.31
C ILE A 62 -11.72 5.87 25.72
N ALA A 63 -11.05 7.01 25.84
CA ALA A 63 -10.79 7.64 27.13
C ALA A 63 -12.07 8.00 27.88
N ALA A 64 -13.10 8.51 27.19
CA ALA A 64 -14.40 8.80 27.79
C ALA A 64 -15.08 7.54 28.34
N ASN A 65 -15.07 6.43 27.59
CA ASN A 65 -15.58 5.14 28.06
C ASN A 65 -14.83 4.65 29.30
N ARG A 66 -13.49 4.74 29.30
CA ARG A 66 -12.65 4.35 30.46
C ARG A 66 -12.92 5.22 31.69
N ALA A 67 -13.10 6.53 31.50
CA ALA A 67 -13.45 7.44 32.58
C ALA A 67 -14.84 7.12 33.16
N GLN A 68 -15.84 6.89 32.30
CA GLN A 68 -17.18 6.50 32.72
C GLN A 68 -17.18 5.20 33.51
N LEU A 69 -16.42 4.18 33.06
CA LEU A 69 -16.29 2.92 33.79
C LEU A 69 -15.76 3.14 35.21
N MET A 70 -14.72 3.97 35.36
CA MET A 70 -14.17 4.29 36.69
C MET A 70 -15.19 4.97 37.59
N THR A 71 -15.99 5.91 37.06
CA THR A 71 -17.07 6.56 37.82
C THR A 71 -18.16 5.58 38.24
N LEU A 72 -18.58 4.68 37.34
CA LEU A 72 -19.60 3.68 37.63
C LEU A 72 -19.15 2.70 38.71
N ILE A 73 -17.90 2.24 38.65
CA ILE A 73 -17.29 1.38 39.67
C ILE A 73 -17.21 2.11 41.01
N ALA A 74 -16.70 3.34 41.03
CA ALA A 74 -16.53 4.13 42.25
C ALA A 74 -17.85 4.40 42.98
N THR A 75 -18.98 4.38 42.27
CA THR A 75 -20.32 4.62 42.83
C THR A 75 -21.13 3.34 43.03
N ASN A 76 -20.57 2.16 42.75
CA ASN A 76 -21.30 0.88 42.80
C ASN A 76 -21.40 0.25 44.21
N PHE A 77 -21.61 1.06 45.26
CA PHE A 77 -21.64 0.57 46.65
C PHE A 77 -22.75 -0.45 46.93
N LEU A 78 -23.89 -0.30 46.25
CA LEU A 78 -25.07 -1.15 46.42
C LEU A 78 -25.27 -2.13 45.25
N GLY A 79 -24.31 -2.23 44.33
CA GLY A 79 -24.42 -3.10 43.15
C GLY A 79 -25.39 -2.61 42.05
N GLN A 80 -26.02 -1.45 42.21
CA GLN A 80 -27.01 -0.92 41.26
C GLN A 80 -26.43 -0.61 39.88
N ASN A 81 -25.14 -0.27 39.80
CA ASN A 81 -24.49 0.09 38.54
C ASN A 81 -23.97 -1.12 37.76
N THR A 82 -24.15 -2.35 38.26
CA THR A 82 -23.57 -3.57 37.64
C THR A 82 -23.98 -3.72 36.17
N ALA A 83 -25.24 -3.46 35.82
CA ALA A 83 -25.69 -3.51 34.43
C ALA A 83 -25.06 -2.41 33.56
N ALA A 84 -24.91 -1.20 34.10
CA ALA A 84 -24.27 -0.09 33.39
C ALA A 84 -22.76 -0.31 33.19
N ILE A 85 -22.08 -0.94 34.15
CA ILE A 85 -20.68 -1.37 34.04
C ILE A 85 -20.55 -2.36 32.89
N ALA A 86 -21.37 -3.42 32.88
CA ALA A 86 -21.35 -4.43 31.83
C ALA A 86 -21.61 -3.83 30.43
N ALA A 87 -22.54 -2.88 30.32
CA ALA A 87 -22.80 -2.16 29.07
C ALA A 87 -21.59 -1.31 28.64
N THR A 88 -20.92 -0.63 29.58
CA THR A 88 -19.74 0.19 29.29
C THR A 88 -18.55 -0.67 28.86
N GLU A 89 -18.37 -1.85 29.46
CA GLU A 89 -17.34 -2.82 29.04
C GLU A 89 -17.67 -3.45 27.67
N ALA A 90 -18.94 -3.73 27.39
CA ALA A 90 -19.37 -4.21 26.07
C ALA A 90 -19.06 -3.19 24.97
N GLN A 91 -19.34 -1.90 25.19
CA GLN A 91 -18.96 -0.82 24.27
C GLN A 91 -17.44 -0.76 24.04
N TYR A 92 -16.64 -0.99 25.07
CA TYR A 92 -15.19 -1.08 24.92
C TYR A 92 -14.77 -2.28 24.07
N GLY A 93 -15.43 -3.43 24.24
CA GLY A 93 -15.25 -4.61 23.40
C GLY A 93 -15.60 -4.35 21.92
N GLU A 94 -16.66 -3.60 21.66
CA GLU A 94 -17.05 -3.18 20.30
C GLU A 94 -16.00 -2.28 19.66
N MET A 95 -15.49 -1.28 20.40
CA MET A 95 -14.40 -0.41 19.93
C MET A 95 -13.15 -1.24 19.58
N TRP A 96 -12.78 -2.20 20.44
CA TRP A 96 -11.65 -3.10 20.19
C TRP A 96 -11.86 -3.96 18.93
N ALA A 97 -13.06 -4.50 18.74
CA ALA A 97 -13.40 -5.28 17.56
C ALA A 97 -13.31 -4.44 16.27
N GLN A 98 -13.78 -3.20 16.31
CA GLN A 98 -13.70 -2.25 15.20
C GLN A 98 -12.23 -1.93 14.84
N ASP A 99 -11.40 -1.60 15.82
CA ASP A 99 -9.98 -1.32 15.60
C ASP A 99 -9.23 -2.53 15.05
N THR A 100 -9.58 -3.72 15.56
CA THR A 100 -9.05 -4.98 15.06
C THR A 100 -9.42 -5.20 13.59
N ALA A 101 -10.69 -4.98 13.23
CA ALA A 101 -11.15 -5.07 11.84
C ALA A 101 -10.45 -4.05 10.93
N ALA A 102 -10.23 -2.82 11.41
CA ALA A 102 -9.52 -1.79 10.67
C ALA A 102 -8.06 -2.20 10.37
N MET A 103 -7.35 -2.74 11.36
CA MET A 103 -5.96 -3.18 11.17
C MET A 103 -5.83 -4.44 10.31
N TYR A 104 -6.78 -5.39 10.39
CA TYR A 104 -6.80 -6.53 9.45
C TYR A 104 -7.06 -6.08 8.02
N GLY A 105 -7.99 -5.14 7.82
CA GLY A 105 -8.25 -4.52 6.52
C GLY A 105 -7.01 -3.83 5.96
N TYR A 106 -6.32 -3.05 6.79
CA TYR A 106 -5.04 -2.43 6.42
C TYR A 106 -3.99 -3.45 6.02
N ALA A 107 -3.76 -4.47 6.86
CA ALA A 107 -2.75 -5.49 6.60
C ALA A 107 -3.01 -6.23 5.27
N GLY A 108 -4.27 -6.59 5.00
CA GLY A 108 -4.67 -7.20 3.73
C GLY A 108 -4.45 -6.27 2.54
N GLY A 109 -4.91 -5.02 2.63
CA GLY A 109 -4.76 -4.02 1.57
C GLY A 109 -3.31 -3.67 1.28
N ALA A 110 -2.50 -3.44 2.32
CA ALA A 110 -1.08 -3.14 2.20
C ALA A 110 -0.29 -4.31 1.60
N ALA A 111 -0.57 -5.55 2.04
CA ALA A 111 0.05 -6.74 1.48
C ALA A 111 -0.29 -6.92 -0.01
N ALA A 112 -1.53 -6.64 -0.41
CA ALA A 112 -1.94 -6.69 -1.82
C ALA A 112 -1.21 -5.62 -2.66
N ALA A 113 -1.09 -4.39 -2.15
CA ALA A 113 -0.39 -3.31 -2.83
C ALA A 113 1.10 -3.60 -3.05
N VAL A 114 1.80 -4.12 -2.01
CA VAL A 114 3.24 -4.43 -2.10
C VAL A 114 3.57 -5.54 -3.10
N ARG A 115 2.67 -6.53 -3.28
CA ARG A 115 2.91 -7.64 -4.22
C ARG A 115 3.13 -7.18 -5.67
N GLY A 116 2.60 -6.03 -6.05
CA GLY A 116 2.73 -5.49 -7.39
C GLY A 116 3.98 -4.64 -7.64
N ILE A 117 4.76 -4.33 -6.60
CA ILE A 117 5.96 -3.51 -6.73
C ILE A 117 7.14 -4.43 -7.04
N ARG A 118 7.58 -4.44 -8.29
CA ARG A 118 8.78 -5.15 -8.73
C ARG A 118 9.83 -4.16 -9.21
N ALA A 119 11.08 -4.42 -8.85
CA ALA A 119 12.21 -3.65 -9.38
C ALA A 119 12.37 -3.92 -10.89
N PRO A 120 12.61 -2.88 -11.70
CA PRO A 120 12.89 -3.08 -13.12
C PRO A 120 14.14 -3.93 -13.30
N ALA A 121 13.99 -5.03 -14.06
CA ALA A 121 15.15 -5.79 -14.50
C ALA A 121 16.05 -4.86 -15.33
N GLY A 122 17.37 -4.93 -15.16
CA GLY A 122 18.29 -4.11 -15.95
C GLY A 122 18.16 -4.38 -17.46
N PRO A 123 18.64 -3.47 -18.33
CA PRO A 123 18.65 -3.72 -19.76
C PRO A 123 19.43 -5.02 -20.01
N SER A 124 18.94 -5.86 -20.91
CA SER A 124 19.57 -7.13 -21.24
C SER A 124 20.91 -6.89 -21.94
N CYS A 125 21.95 -6.54 -21.20
CA CYS A 125 23.32 -6.78 -21.62
C CYS A 125 23.50 -8.29 -21.60
N ARG A 126 23.59 -8.91 -22.78
CA ARG A 126 23.83 -10.34 -22.98
C ARG A 126 25.02 -10.79 -22.13
N ARG A 127 24.77 -11.29 -20.90
CA ARG A 127 25.80 -11.85 -20.04
C ARG A 127 25.83 -13.36 -20.20
N ARG A 128 26.88 -13.81 -20.91
CA ARG A 128 27.46 -15.15 -21.13
C ARG A 128 26.94 -16.03 -22.28
N GLY A 129 27.86 -16.23 -23.25
CA GLY A 129 27.90 -17.24 -24.33
C GLY A 129 27.71 -16.63 -25.72
N GLY A 130 28.69 -16.43 -26.61
CA GLY A 130 30.05 -16.96 -26.77
C GLY A 130 30.21 -17.36 -28.26
N CYS A 131 30.85 -16.51 -29.07
CA CYS A 131 31.58 -16.74 -30.33
C CYS A 131 32.16 -15.38 -30.77
#